data_AF-A0A2V3ZU81-F1
#
_entry.id   AF-A0A2V3ZU81-F1
#
_cell.length_a   1.000
_cell.length_b   1.000
_cell.length_c   1.000
_cell.angle_alpha   90.00
_cell.angle_beta   90.00
_cell.angle_gamma   90.00
#
_symmetry.space_group_name_H-M   'P 1'
#
loop_
_entity.id
_entity.type
_entity.pdbx_description
1 polymer ?
#
loop_
_entity_poly.entity_id
_entity_poly.type
_entity_poly.pdbx_seq_one_letter_code
_entity_poly.pdbx_strand_id
1 'polypeptide(L)'
;MTRPGSCARIRQSWQLTELVNTLLSASAREVVRHWISCQKFLDADNEPTLLPISSPGEAGFTSLVGHVNRELAPTVIFNELLRKGIVEQNDSGCLLLRRSAYVPGLPYQGDSVSIAEDDTSYGNSPRRRLNDC
;
A
#
# COMPACT_ATOMS: atom_id res chain seq x y z
N MET A 1 11.08 -5.28 27.82
CA MET A 1 9.90 -4.98 27.01
C MET A 1 10.35 -4.70 25.58
N THR A 2 10.21 -5.68 24.70
CA THR A 2 10.78 -5.67 23.34
C THR A 2 9.96 -4.70 22.46
N ARG A 3 10.62 -3.70 21.88
CA ARG A 3 10.02 -2.72 20.97
C ARG A 3 9.41 -3.47 19.77
N PRO A 4 8.20 -3.13 19.29
CA PRO A 4 7.69 -3.68 18.04
C PRO A 4 8.67 -3.33 16.92
N GLY A 5 9.09 -4.34 16.17
CA GLY A 5 10.11 -4.26 15.13
C GLY A 5 9.87 -3.06 14.24
N SER A 6 10.76 -2.07 14.34
CA SER A 6 10.71 -0.88 13.51
C SER A 6 11.08 -1.30 12.10
N CYS A 7 10.06 -1.37 11.22
CA CYS A 7 10.24 -1.47 9.79
C CYS A 7 11.15 -0.29 9.35
N ALA A 8 12.37 -0.58 8.93
CA ALA A 8 13.29 0.44 8.45
C ALA A 8 12.73 1.03 7.15
N ARG A 9 12.75 2.36 7.04
CA ARG A 9 12.15 3.08 5.91
C ARG A 9 13.00 2.88 4.64
N ILE A 10 12.50 2.05 3.72
CA ILE A 10 13.07 1.86 2.38
C ILE A 10 12.98 3.14 1.53
N ARG A 11 13.99 3.36 0.68
CA ARG A 11 14.10 4.53 -0.22
C ARG A 11 13.11 4.47 -1.38
N GLN A 12 12.66 3.29 -1.77
CA GLN A 12 11.58 3.08 -2.74
C GLN A 12 10.34 2.63 -1.98
N SER A 13 9.23 3.36 -2.16
CA SER A 13 7.95 2.98 -1.58
C SER A 13 7.16 2.17 -2.59
N TRP A 14 7.00 0.86 -2.40
CA TRP A 14 6.05 0.09 -3.18
C TRP A 14 4.61 0.51 -2.84
N GLN A 15 3.75 0.57 -3.85
CA GLN A 15 2.31 0.80 -3.68
C GLN A 15 1.52 -0.37 -4.23
N LEU A 16 0.37 -0.65 -3.62
CA LEU A 16 -0.58 -1.57 -4.23
C LEU A 16 -1.16 -0.96 -5.50
N THR A 17 -1.45 -1.81 -6.47
CA THR A 17 -2.23 -1.38 -7.62
C THR A 17 -3.67 -1.07 -7.23
N GLU A 18 -4.32 -0.18 -7.98
CA GLU A 18 -5.74 0.17 -7.76
C GLU A 18 -6.67 -1.05 -7.85
N LEU A 19 -6.33 -2.01 -8.70
CA LEU A 19 -7.03 -3.28 -8.79
C LEU A 19 -6.96 -4.04 -7.45
N VAL A 20 -5.81 -4.08 -6.79
CA VAL A 20 -5.72 -4.73 -5.48
C VAL A 20 -6.44 -3.94 -4.39
N ASN A 21 -6.40 -2.60 -4.47
CA ASN A 21 -7.16 -1.74 -3.57
C ASN A 21 -8.68 -1.99 -3.61
N THR A 22 -9.20 -2.39 -4.77
CA THR A 22 -10.63 -2.65 -4.98
C THR A 22 -11.01 -4.12 -4.75
N LEU A 23 -10.12 -5.07 -5.06
CA LEU A 23 -10.42 -6.51 -4.95
C LEU A 23 -10.30 -7.08 -3.53
N LEU A 24 -9.45 -6.48 -2.69
CA LEU A 24 -9.13 -7.01 -1.37
C LEU A 24 -9.89 -6.30 -0.25
N SER A 25 -10.18 -7.06 0.80
CA SER A 25 -10.64 -6.56 2.09
C SER A 25 -9.61 -5.59 2.69
N ALA A 26 -10.06 -4.70 3.59
CA ALA A 26 -9.16 -3.77 4.27
C ALA A 26 -8.01 -4.49 4.98
N SER A 27 -8.31 -5.59 5.68
CA SER A 27 -7.33 -6.40 6.39
C SER A 27 -6.33 -7.08 5.45
N ALA A 28 -6.78 -7.64 4.32
CA ALA A 28 -5.87 -8.24 3.35
C ALA A 28 -4.97 -7.19 2.69
N ARG A 29 -5.49 -5.98 2.41
CA ARG A 29 -4.68 -4.86 1.92
C ARG A 29 -3.60 -4.46 2.91
N GLU A 30 -3.92 -4.35 4.20
CA GLU A 30 -2.93 -4.04 5.24
C GLU A 30 -1.80 -5.07 5.30
N VAL A 31 -2.14 -6.36 5.17
CA VAL A 31 -1.15 -7.45 5.12
C VAL A 31 -0.22 -7.29 3.93
N VAL A 32 -0.76 -7.05 2.73
CA VAL A 32 0.07 -6.86 1.52
C VAL A 32 0.89 -5.57 1.62
N ARG A 33 0.33 -4.47 2.16
CA ARG A 33 1.09 -3.23 2.43
C ARG A 33 2.30 -3.49 3.31
N HIS A 34 2.12 -4.27 4.37
CA HIS A 34 3.20 -4.58 5.29
C HIS A 34 4.25 -5.48 4.64
N TRP A 35 3.84 -6.45 3.82
CA TRP A 35 4.74 -7.31 3.06
C TRP A 35 5.66 -6.49 2.14
N ILE A 36 5.10 -5.56 1.37
CA ILE A 36 5.88 -4.75 0.41
C ILE A 36 6.63 -3.58 1.04
N SER A 37 6.40 -3.28 2.32
CA SER A 37 7.02 -2.12 2.99
C SER A 37 8.09 -2.50 4.01
N CYS A 38 8.04 -3.71 4.54
CA CYS A 38 8.88 -4.10 5.68
C CYS A 38 10.09 -4.93 5.25
N GLN A 39 11.30 -4.41 5.52
CA GLN A 39 12.58 -5.02 5.14
C GLN A 39 12.70 -6.51 5.54
N LYS A 40 12.02 -6.93 6.62
CA LYS A 40 12.00 -8.33 7.07
C LYS A 40 11.37 -9.28 6.03
N PHE A 41 10.52 -8.76 5.16
CA PHE A 41 9.82 -9.47 4.09
C PHE A 41 10.25 -9.03 2.69
N LEU A 42 11.36 -8.29 2.60
CA LEU A 42 11.99 -7.91 1.35
C LEU A 42 13.32 -8.66 1.21
N ASP A 43 13.70 -8.93 -0.03
CA ASP A 43 15.00 -9.51 -0.37
C ASP A 43 16.12 -8.46 -0.47
N ALA A 44 17.29 -8.87 -0.97
CA ALA A 44 18.45 -8.00 -1.15
C ALA A 44 18.22 -6.87 -2.17
N ASP A 45 17.30 -7.06 -3.11
CA ASP A 45 16.93 -6.11 -4.15
C ASP A 45 15.77 -5.18 -3.72
N ASN A 46 15.32 -5.31 -2.46
CA ASN A 46 14.12 -4.66 -1.90
C ASN A 46 12.82 -5.07 -2.58
N GLU A 47 12.77 -6.28 -3.14
CA GLU A 47 11.54 -6.88 -3.67
C GLU A 47 10.89 -7.81 -2.64
N PRO A 48 9.55 -7.98 -2.66
CA PRO A 48 8.85 -8.89 -1.76
C PRO A 48 9.36 -10.32 -1.87
N THR A 49 9.88 -10.85 -0.75
CA THR A 49 10.44 -12.21 -0.71
C THR A 49 9.35 -13.28 -0.67
N LEU A 50 9.73 -14.51 -1.04
CA LEU A 50 8.91 -15.71 -0.91
C LEU A 50 8.68 -16.03 0.57
N LEU A 51 7.42 -16.19 0.98
CA LEU A 51 7.09 -16.49 2.39
C LEU A 51 6.57 -17.92 2.56
N PRO A 52 7.17 -18.75 3.43
CA PRO A 52 6.57 -20.04 3.77
C PRO A 52 5.19 -19.85 4.42
N ILE A 53 4.21 -20.66 4.01
CA ILE A 53 2.83 -20.62 4.54
C ILE A 53 2.83 -20.92 6.03
N SER A 54 3.49 -22.02 6.38
CA SER A 54 3.62 -22.51 7.75
C SER A 54 5.10 -22.73 8.03
N SER A 55 5.71 -21.77 8.71
CA SER A 55 7.07 -21.91 9.23
C SER A 55 7.06 -21.66 10.73
N PRO A 56 7.77 -22.49 11.52
CA PRO A 56 7.99 -22.22 12.95
C PRO A 56 8.92 -21.02 13.19
N GLY A 57 9.47 -20.41 12.12
CA GLY A 57 10.37 -19.27 12.19
C GLY A 57 9.70 -17.90 12.03
N GLU A 58 10.52 -16.85 12.18
CA GLU A 58 10.10 -15.45 12.24
C GLU A 58 9.69 -14.80 10.90
N ALA A 59 9.89 -15.47 9.76
CA ALA A 59 9.68 -14.90 8.42
C ALA A 59 8.64 -15.69 7.59
N GLY A 60 7.57 -16.17 8.23
CA GLY A 60 6.45 -16.85 7.57
C GLY A 60 5.23 -15.96 7.38
N PHE A 61 4.29 -16.41 6.52
CA PHE A 61 3.04 -15.70 6.26
C PHE A 61 2.20 -15.50 7.53
N THR A 62 2.11 -16.51 8.40
CA THR A 62 1.45 -16.39 9.70
C THR A 62 2.05 -15.30 10.59
N SER A 63 3.38 -15.15 10.58
CA SER A 63 4.07 -14.10 11.33
C SER A 63 3.79 -12.72 10.74
N LEU A 64 3.78 -12.59 9.41
CA LEU A 64 3.38 -11.36 8.72
C LEU A 64 1.96 -10.91 9.14
N VAL A 65 0.98 -11.82 9.09
CA VAL A 65 -0.40 -11.51 9.49
C VAL A 65 -0.45 -11.10 10.96
N GLY A 66 0.22 -11.83 11.86
CA GLY A 66 0.27 -11.51 13.28
C GLY A 66 1.00 -10.21 13.62
N HIS A 67 1.95 -9.77 12.77
CA HIS A 67 2.60 -8.47 12.89
C HIS A 67 1.67 -7.31 12.53
N VAL A 68 0.75 -7.54 11.60
CA VAL A 68 -0.25 -6.56 11.16
C VAL A 68 -1.39 -6.47 12.18
N ASN A 69 -2.01 -7.61 12.47
CA ASN A 69 -3.05 -7.70 13.48
C ASN A 69 -3.17 -9.15 13.99
N ARG A 70 -3.00 -9.33 15.31
CA ARG A 70 -3.03 -10.66 15.98
C ARG A 70 -4.39 -11.34 15.98
N GLU A 71 -5.47 -10.59 15.75
CA GLU A 71 -6.84 -11.12 15.71
C GLU A 71 -7.21 -11.67 14.32
N LEU A 72 -6.43 -11.36 13.28
CA LEU A 72 -6.67 -11.86 11.94
C LEU A 72 -6.29 -13.34 11.84
N ALA A 73 -7.20 -14.15 11.33
CA ALA A 73 -6.93 -15.55 11.01
C ALA A 73 -6.06 -15.65 9.74
N PRO A 74 -4.80 -16.15 9.81
CA PRO A 74 -3.91 -16.22 8.65
C PRO A 74 -4.51 -17.02 7.49
N THR A 75 -5.21 -18.12 7.79
CA THR A 75 -5.88 -18.96 6.79
C THR A 75 -6.94 -18.21 5.99
N VAL A 76 -7.65 -17.26 6.62
CA VAL A 76 -8.68 -16.45 5.93
C VAL A 76 -8.03 -15.50 4.94
N ILE A 77 -6.98 -14.79 5.37
CA ILE A 77 -6.24 -13.88 4.50
C ILE A 77 -5.57 -14.64 3.36
N PHE A 78 -4.92 -15.79 3.66
CA PHE A 78 -4.31 -16.64 2.64
C PHE A 78 -5.32 -17.04 1.56
N ASN A 79 -6.48 -17.58 1.97
CA ASN A 79 -7.51 -18.01 1.03
C ASN A 79 -8.07 -16.83 0.20
N GLU A 80 -8.18 -15.65 0.79
CA GLU A 80 -8.58 -14.46 0.06
C GLU A 80 -7.56 -14.10 -1.03
N LEU A 81 -6.29 -13.97 -0.66
CA LEU A 81 -5.21 -13.60 -1.58
C LEU A 81 -5.07 -14.63 -2.71
N LEU A 82 -5.19 -15.92 -2.41
CA LEU A 82 -5.11 -17.00 -3.39
C LEU A 82 -6.29 -16.95 -4.37
N ARG A 83 -7.54 -16.87 -3.86
CA ARG A 83 -8.74 -16.80 -4.70
C ARG A 83 -8.76 -15.57 -5.61
N LYS A 84 -8.19 -14.46 -5.16
CA LYS A 84 -8.10 -13.21 -5.94
C LYS A 84 -6.89 -13.17 -6.87
N GLY A 85 -6.04 -14.20 -6.87
CA GLY A 85 -4.86 -14.29 -7.72
C GLY A 85 -3.77 -13.27 -7.38
N ILE A 86 -3.74 -12.80 -6.14
CA ILE A 86 -2.73 -11.85 -5.64
C ILE A 86 -1.44 -12.58 -5.24
N VAL A 87 -1.60 -13.79 -4.72
CA VAL A 87 -0.48 -14.68 -4.41
C VAL A 87 -0.59 -15.98 -5.19
N GLU A 88 0.55 -16.62 -5.39
CA GLU A 88 0.66 -17.96 -5.93
C GLU A 88 1.36 -18.85 -4.90
N GLN A 89 0.90 -20.08 -4.75
CA GLN A 89 1.58 -21.07 -3.92
C GLN A 89 2.51 -21.88 -4.81
N ASN A 90 3.79 -21.95 -4.45
CA ASN A 90 4.76 -22.79 -5.15
C ASN A 90 4.77 -24.23 -4.62
N ASP A 91 5.40 -25.14 -5.35
CA ASP A 91 5.53 -26.56 -4.99
C ASP A 91 6.30 -26.79 -3.67
N SER A 92 7.05 -25.80 -3.21
CA SER A 92 7.80 -25.83 -1.95
C SER A 92 6.97 -25.41 -0.72
N GLY A 93 5.69 -25.04 -0.89
CA GLY A 93 4.83 -24.57 0.21
C GLY A 93 5.08 -23.12 0.62
N CYS A 94 5.69 -22.33 -0.25
CA CYS A 94 5.87 -20.89 -0.10
C CYS A 94 4.87 -20.11 -0.95
N LEU A 95 4.59 -18.89 -0.51
CA LEU A 95 3.76 -17.91 -1.18
C LEU A 95 4.63 -16.91 -1.92
N LEU A 96 4.31 -16.71 -3.19
CA LEU A 96 4.85 -15.67 -4.04
C LEU A 96 3.81 -14.56 -4.17
N LEU A 97 4.16 -13.33 -3.83
CA LEU A 97 3.35 -12.15 -4.14
C LEU A 97 3.53 -11.81 -5.63
N ARG A 98 2.45 -11.84 -6.41
CA ARG A 98 2.54 -11.62 -7.85
C ARG A 98 2.92 -10.17 -8.16
N ARG A 99 3.77 -9.97 -9.17
CA ARG A 99 4.24 -8.63 -9.56
C ARG A 99 3.11 -7.68 -10.00
N SER A 100 1.99 -8.20 -10.47
CA SER A 100 0.79 -7.40 -10.81
C SER A 100 0.10 -6.76 -9.60
N ALA A 101 0.44 -7.18 -8.37
CA ALA A 101 -0.20 -6.69 -7.16
C ALA A 101 0.34 -5.35 -6.67
N TYR A 102 1.54 -4.95 -7.11
CA TYR A 102 2.22 -3.77 -6.63
C TYR A 102 3.05 -3.09 -7.73
N VAL A 103 3.23 -1.78 -7.59
CA VAL A 103 3.96 -0.92 -8.52
C VAL A 103 4.93 -0.03 -7.75
N PRO A 104 6.02 0.44 -8.38
CA PRO A 104 6.86 1.46 -7.76
C PRO A 104 6.00 2.67 -7.44
N GLY A 105 6.00 3.11 -6.19
CA GLY A 105 5.36 4.36 -5.81
C GLY A 105 6.08 5.51 -6.49
N LEU A 106 5.31 6.37 -7.14
CA LEU A 106 5.85 7.59 -7.70
C LEU A 106 6.56 8.37 -6.59
N PRO A 107 7.81 8.85 -6.81
CA PRO A 107 8.29 9.92 -5.97
C PRO A 107 7.28 11.05 -6.13
N TYR A 108 6.77 11.56 -5.00
CA TYR A 108 5.96 12.77 -5.01
C TYR A 108 6.81 13.89 -5.61
N GLN A 109 6.71 14.10 -6.93
CA GLN A 109 7.00 15.39 -7.51
C GLN A 109 5.83 16.23 -7.05
N GLY A 110 6.05 16.99 -5.98
CA GLY A 110 5.14 18.07 -5.66
C GLY A 110 5.08 18.93 -6.91
N ASP A 111 3.96 18.87 -7.62
CA ASP A 111 3.57 19.96 -8.49
C ASP A 111 3.46 21.16 -7.55
N SER A 112 4.56 21.91 -7.48
CA SER A 112 4.50 23.32 -7.20
C SER A 112 3.67 23.92 -8.33
N VAL A 113 2.35 23.79 -8.23
CA VAL A 113 1.43 24.65 -8.96
C VAL A 113 1.64 26.01 -8.30
N SER A 114 2.65 26.72 -8.79
CA SER A 114 2.74 28.15 -8.67
C SER A 114 1.55 28.68 -9.45
N ILE A 115 0.38 28.73 -8.81
CA ILE A 115 -0.67 29.66 -9.22
C ILE A 115 -0.06 31.03 -8.93
N ALA A 116 0.75 31.52 -9.87
CA ALA A 116 0.95 32.94 -10.01
C ALA A 116 -0.44 33.47 -10.35
N GLU A 117 -1.10 34.05 -9.34
CA GLU A 117 -2.25 34.91 -9.54
C GLU A 117 -1.77 36.04 -10.46
N ASP A 118 -1.97 35.85 -11.76
CA ASP A 118 -1.74 36.87 -12.76
C ASP A 118 -2.76 37.98 -12.53
N ASP A 119 -2.23 39.10 -12.04
CA ASP A 119 -2.87 40.39 -11.92
C ASP A 119 -3.29 40.90 -13.30
N THR A 120 -4.40 40.40 -13.83
CA THR A 120 -5.09 41.02 -14.96
C THR A 120 -6.40 41.65 -14.49
N SER A 121 -6.21 42.84 -13.92
CA SER A 121 -6.97 44.06 -14.24
C SER A 121 -8.04 43.86 -15.32
N TYR A 122 -9.29 43.67 -14.88
CA TYR A 122 -10.47 44.05 -15.64
C TYR A 122 -11.31 44.96 -14.76
N GLY A 123 -10.99 46.25 -14.80
CA GLY A 123 -11.97 47.27 -14.47
C GLY A 123 -13.16 47.14 -15.42
N ASN A 124 -14.37 47.01 -14.87
CA ASN A 124 -15.41 48.02 -15.04
C ASN A 124 -16.65 47.60 -14.25
N SER A 125 -17.02 48.40 -13.25
CA SER A 125 -18.35 48.34 -12.62
C SER A 125 -19.44 48.73 -13.64
N PRO A 126 -20.69 48.28 -13.44
CA PRO A 126 -21.69 49.32 -13.26
C PRO A 126 -22.60 49.12 -12.05
N ARG A 127 -22.93 50.30 -11.51
CA ARG A 127 -23.74 50.65 -10.35
C ARG A 127 -25.07 49.88 -10.27
N ARG A 128 -25.32 49.25 -9.12
CA ARG A 128 -26.65 48.80 -8.68
C ARG A 128 -27.57 50.01 -8.61
N ARG A 129 -28.59 50.08 -9.48
CA ARG A 129 -29.73 50.97 -9.27
C ARG A 129 -30.61 50.35 -8.18
N LEU A 130 -30.74 51.09 -7.08
CA LEU A 130 -31.79 50.93 -6.08
C LEU A 130 -33.12 51.20 -6.78
N ASN A 131 -34.06 50.25 -6.74
CA ASN A 131 -35.42 50.47 -7.21
C ASN A 131 -36.35 50.28 -6.00
N ASP A 132 -36.84 51.39 -5.48
CA ASP A 132 -38.02 51.46 -4.61
C ASP A 132 -39.25 51.03 -5.42
N CYS A 133 -40.04 50.11 -4.85
CA CYS A 133 -41.49 49.92 -5.06
C CYS A 133 -42.04 49.18 -3.85
#